data_AF-A0A2M4DMP4-F1
#
_entry.id   AF-A0A2M4DMP4-F1
#
_cell.length_a   1.000
_cell.length_b   1.000
_cell.length_c   1.000
_cell.angle_alpha   90.00
_cell.angle_beta   90.00
_cell.angle_gamma   90.00
#
_symmetry.space_group_name_H-M   'P 1'
#
loop_
_entity.id
_entity.type
_entity.pdbx_description
1 polymer ?
#
loop_
_entity_poly.entity_id
_entity_poly.type
_entity_poly.pdbx_seq_one_letter_code
_entity_poly.pdbx_strand_id
1 'polypeptide(L)'
;MCSRNLVISLALIIALVPLSTVALPHHTIAKRSSFFDIECKGQFNKQIFYRLDRICEDCYSLFQEPQILSFCKKQCFTTDYFKGCIDALQRTDEIENYKHLIKVLNGADPHVL
;
A
#
# COMPACT_ATOMS: atom_id res chain seq x y z
N MET A 1 -17.24 53.67 13.35
CA MET A 1 -18.06 53.00 12.31
C MET A 1 -17.26 52.08 11.38
N CYS A 2 -15.96 51.81 11.63
CA CYS A 2 -15.13 50.92 10.78
C CYS A 2 -15.19 49.43 11.15
N SER A 3 -15.51 49.09 12.40
CA SER A 3 -15.52 47.69 12.88
C SER A 3 -16.73 46.89 12.36
N ARG A 4 -17.92 47.49 12.36
CA ARG A 4 -19.16 46.80 11.95
C ARG A 4 -19.16 46.40 10.47
N ASN A 5 -18.60 47.26 9.60
CA ASN A 5 -18.48 46.97 8.17
C ASN A 5 -17.41 45.90 7.87
N LEU A 6 -16.35 45.82 8.68
CA LEU A 6 -15.34 44.76 8.59
C LEU A 6 -15.94 43.41 8.97
N VAL A 7 -16.73 43.35 10.04
CA VAL A 7 -17.40 42.13 10.50
C VAL A 7 -18.44 41.64 9.49
N ILE A 8 -19.23 42.54 8.89
CA ILE A 8 -20.20 42.19 7.85
C ILE A 8 -19.49 41.65 6.61
N SER A 9 -18.35 42.23 6.24
CA SER A 9 -17.54 41.77 5.10
C SER A 9 -16.94 40.38 5.33
N LEU A 10 -16.40 40.11 6.53
CA LEU A 10 -15.92 38.76 6.88
C LEU A 10 -17.05 37.72 6.91
N ALA A 11 -18.23 38.07 7.42
CA ALA A 11 -19.38 37.17 7.47
C ALA A 11 -19.90 36.79 6.07
N LEU A 12 -19.90 37.73 5.12
CA LEU A 12 -20.26 37.47 3.72
C LEU A 12 -19.27 36.54 3.02
N ILE A 13 -17.97 36.65 3.33
CA ILE A 13 -16.94 35.77 2.76
C ILE A 13 -17.12 34.34 3.27
N ILE A 14 -17.44 34.14 4.55
CA ILE A 14 -17.70 32.80 5.13
C ILE A 14 -18.98 32.17 4.55
N ALA A 15 -20.00 32.97 4.24
CA ALA A 15 -21.27 32.50 3.69
C ALA A 15 -21.22 32.13 2.19
N LEU A 16 -20.22 32.63 1.45
CA LEU A 16 -20.03 32.36 0.02
C LEU A 16 -19.06 31.22 -0.29
N VAL A 17 -18.32 30.72 0.69
CA VAL A 17 -17.57 29.47 0.50
C VAL A 17 -18.59 28.34 0.54
N PRO A 18 -18.84 27.64 -0.57
CA PRO A 18 -19.65 26.43 -0.49
C PRO A 18 -18.97 25.53 0.53
N LEU A 19 -19.76 25.02 1.48
CA LEU A 19 -19.39 23.91 2.34
C LEU A 19 -19.28 22.65 1.46
N SER A 20 -18.36 22.70 0.50
CA SER A 20 -17.79 21.55 -0.16
C SER A 20 -17.05 20.85 0.95
N THR A 21 -17.75 19.94 1.60
CA THR A 21 -17.13 18.77 2.21
C THR A 21 -16.23 18.19 1.12
N VAL A 22 -14.98 18.64 1.09
CA VAL A 22 -13.92 17.90 0.44
C VAL A 22 -13.78 16.67 1.33
N ALA A 23 -14.66 15.70 1.06
CA ALA A 23 -14.44 14.32 1.42
C ALA A 23 -13.08 14.01 0.83
N LEU A 24 -12.05 14.06 1.70
CA LEU A 24 -10.77 13.47 1.40
C LEU A 24 -11.09 12.07 0.90
N PRO A 25 -10.73 11.70 -0.34
CA PRO A 25 -10.85 10.33 -0.75
C PRO A 25 -9.88 9.54 0.14
N HIS A 26 -10.40 8.92 1.19
CA HIS A 26 -9.63 8.01 2.05
C HIS A 26 -9.36 6.66 1.36
N HIS A 27 -9.44 6.64 0.03
CA HIS A 27 -9.23 5.47 -0.81
C HIS A 27 -8.24 5.83 -1.91
N THR A 28 -6.97 5.95 -1.56
CA THR A 28 -5.77 5.71 -2.40
C THR A 28 -4.58 6.13 -1.55
N ILE A 29 -3.42 5.53 -1.75
CA ILE A 29 -2.26 5.63 -0.82
C ILE A 29 -2.38 4.64 0.35
N ALA A 30 -2.72 3.40 0.03
CA ALA A 30 -1.78 2.35 0.43
C ALA A 30 -0.43 2.75 -0.21
N LYS A 31 0.43 3.32 0.63
CA LYS A 31 1.75 3.86 0.29
C LYS A 31 2.45 2.87 -0.65
N ARG A 32 2.60 3.24 -1.93
CA ARG A 32 3.34 2.44 -2.91
C ARG A 32 4.80 2.41 -2.43
N SER A 33 5.16 1.40 -1.65
CA SER A 33 6.52 1.24 -1.12
C SER A 33 7.49 1.11 -2.28
N SER A 34 8.58 1.89 -2.27
CA SER A 34 9.60 1.78 -3.31
C SER A 34 10.29 0.42 -3.22
N PHE A 35 10.80 -0.09 -4.34
CA PHE A 35 11.55 -1.35 -4.40
C PHE A 35 12.69 -1.40 -3.37
N PHE A 36 13.36 -0.27 -3.15
CA PHE A 36 14.44 -0.15 -2.17
C PHE A 36 13.93 0.02 -0.74
N ASP A 37 12.74 0.60 -0.54
CA ASP A 37 12.15 0.81 0.79
C ASP A 37 11.80 -0.51 1.48
N ILE A 38 11.53 -1.55 0.69
CA ILE A 38 11.26 -2.90 1.20
C ILE A 38 12.51 -3.79 1.23
N GLU A 39 13.70 -3.22 1.08
CA GLU A 39 14.98 -3.94 1.16
C GLU A 39 15.19 -5.00 0.06
N CYS A 40 14.53 -4.88 -1.10
CA CYS A 40 14.91 -5.69 -2.26
C CYS A 40 16.28 -5.23 -2.80
N LYS A 41 17.24 -6.16 -2.89
CA LYS A 41 18.64 -5.89 -3.28
C LYS A 41 19.04 -6.46 -4.65
N GLY A 42 18.13 -7.16 -5.31
CA GLY A 42 18.33 -7.79 -6.60
C GLY A 42 17.95 -6.91 -7.79
N GLN A 43 17.59 -7.55 -8.90
CA GLN A 43 17.21 -6.83 -10.10
C GLN A 43 15.78 -6.31 -10.00
N PHE A 44 15.60 -5.00 -10.18
CA PHE A 44 14.27 -4.43 -10.27
C PHE A 44 13.57 -4.91 -11.55
N ASN A 45 12.57 -5.78 -11.38
CA ASN A 45 11.68 -6.20 -12.44
C ASN A 45 10.23 -5.81 -12.09
N LYS A 46 9.72 -4.80 -12.80
CA LYS A 46 8.38 -4.23 -12.58
C LYS A 46 7.26 -5.27 -12.70
N GLN A 47 7.36 -6.22 -13.62
CA GLN A 47 6.33 -7.25 -13.82
C GLN A 47 6.30 -8.22 -12.64
N ILE A 48 7.48 -8.67 -12.20
CA ILE A 48 7.60 -9.56 -11.05
C ILE A 48 7.11 -8.88 -9.78
N PHE A 49 7.53 -7.63 -9.55
CA PHE A 49 7.12 -6.84 -8.40
C PHE A 49 5.59 -6.75 -8.31
N TYR A 50 4.89 -6.37 -9.38
CA TYR A 50 3.42 -6.27 -9.32
C TYR A 50 2.72 -7.62 -9.16
N ARG A 51 3.32 -8.71 -9.64
CA ARG A 51 2.75 -10.04 -9.43
C ARG A 51 2.76 -10.40 -7.94
N LEU A 52 3.85 -10.12 -7.23
CA LEU A 52 3.95 -10.33 -5.78
C LEU A 52 3.09 -9.31 -5.01
N ASP A 53 3.10 -8.05 -5.44
CA ASP A 53 2.30 -6.95 -4.87
C ASP A 53 0.80 -7.29 -4.85
N ARG A 54 0.29 -7.91 -5.93
CA ARG A 54 -1.11 -8.33 -6.04
C ARG A 54 -1.52 -9.31 -4.93
N ILE A 55 -0.64 -10.24 -4.54
CA ILE A 55 -0.94 -11.19 -3.45
C ILE A 55 -1.21 -10.42 -2.16
N CYS A 56 -0.44 -9.37 -1.89
CA CYS A 56 -0.67 -8.52 -0.72
C CYS A 56 -1.99 -7.75 -0.82
N GLU A 57 -2.37 -7.24 -1.99
CA GLU A 57 -3.64 -6.52 -2.21
C GLU A 57 -4.86 -7.45 -2.10
N ASP A 58 -4.78 -8.66 -2.67
CA ASP A 58 -5.83 -9.68 -2.57
C ASP A 58 -5.99 -10.14 -1.11
N CYS A 59 -4.88 -10.32 -0.39
CA CYS A 59 -4.86 -10.67 1.03
C CYS A 59 -5.43 -9.54 1.90
N TYR A 60 -5.08 -8.29 1.61
CA TYR A 60 -5.69 -7.12 2.25
C TYR A 60 -7.20 -7.06 2.02
N SER A 61 -7.66 -7.38 0.81
CA SER A 61 -9.10 -7.40 0.51
C SER A 61 -9.86 -8.45 1.32
N LEU A 62 -9.20 -9.55 1.66
CA LEU A 62 -9.74 -10.61 2.51
C LEU A 62 -9.85 -10.20 3.99
N PHE A 63 -8.77 -9.67 4.57
CA PHE A 63 -8.71 -9.35 6.01
C PHE A 63 -9.15 -7.92 6.36
N GLN A 64 -9.12 -7.01 5.39
CA GLN A 64 -9.41 -5.58 5.53
C GLN A 64 -8.57 -4.86 6.60
N GLU A 65 -7.39 -5.42 6.92
CA GLU A 65 -6.48 -4.85 7.90
C GLU A 65 -5.37 -4.02 7.22
N PRO A 66 -5.26 -2.71 7.52
CA PRO A 66 -4.35 -1.81 6.80
C PRO A 66 -2.87 -2.17 6.93
N GLN A 67 -2.50 -2.90 7.98
CA GLN A 67 -1.14 -3.36 8.24
C GLN A 67 -0.69 -4.52 7.34
N ILE A 68 -1.63 -5.27 6.73
CA ILE A 68 -1.31 -6.40 5.86
C ILE A 68 -0.49 -5.94 4.66
N LEU A 69 -0.85 -4.83 4.02
CA LEU A 69 -0.14 -4.33 2.84
C LEU A 69 1.32 -4.00 3.11
N SER A 70 1.61 -3.35 4.25
CA SER A 70 2.98 -2.95 4.58
C SER A 70 3.83 -4.14 5.03
N PHE A 71 3.28 -5.03 5.86
CA PHE A 71 4.03 -6.18 6.38
C PHE A 71 4.21 -7.30 5.35
N CYS A 72 3.26 -7.49 4.45
CA CYS A 72 3.35 -8.45 3.36
C CYS A 72 4.49 -8.10 2.38
N LYS A 73 4.72 -6.81 2.09
CA LYS A 73 5.75 -6.35 1.14
C LYS A 73 7.13 -6.21 1.79
N LYS A 74 7.20 -6.01 3.11
CA LYS A 74 8.42 -5.76 3.86
C LYS A 74 9.48 -6.85 3.62
N GLN A 75 10.77 -6.51 3.72
CA GLN A 75 11.87 -7.44 3.52
C GLN A 75 11.75 -8.23 2.20
N CYS A 76 11.42 -7.53 1.13
CA CYS A 76 11.29 -8.08 -0.21
C CYS A 76 10.37 -9.32 -0.29
N PHE A 77 9.21 -9.25 0.36
CA PHE A 77 8.21 -10.33 0.40
C PHE A 77 8.69 -11.63 1.10
N THR A 78 9.76 -11.59 1.91
CA THR A 78 10.26 -12.75 2.67
C THR A 78 9.73 -12.81 4.11
N THR A 79 8.56 -12.23 4.37
CA THR A 79 7.95 -12.22 5.71
C THR A 79 6.93 -13.34 5.85
N ASP A 80 6.68 -13.75 7.10
CA ASP A 80 5.60 -14.68 7.40
C ASP A 80 4.21 -14.16 6.99
N TYR A 81 4.06 -12.83 6.85
CA TYR A 81 2.83 -12.23 6.32
C TYR A 81 2.62 -12.59 4.86
N PHE A 82 3.68 -12.56 4.03
CA PHE A 82 3.56 -12.94 2.62
C PHE A 82 3.21 -14.42 2.48
N LYS A 83 3.87 -15.30 3.26
CA LYS A 83 3.54 -16.74 3.32
C LYS A 83 2.10 -16.97 3.80
N GLY A 84 1.69 -16.31 4.89
CA GLY A 84 0.34 -16.39 5.43
C GLY A 84 -0.71 -15.90 4.44
N CYS A 85 -0.41 -14.89 3.63
CA CYS A 85 -1.28 -14.43 2.55
C CYS A 85 -1.43 -15.47 1.44
N ILE A 86 -0.36 -16.15 1.04
CA ILE A 86 -0.44 -17.27 0.09
C ILE A 86 -1.33 -18.39 0.63
N ASP A 87 -1.14 -18.74 1.91
CA ASP A 87 -1.91 -19.78 2.60
C ASP A 87 -3.41 -19.38 2.67
N ALA A 88 -3.72 -18.14 3.06
CA ALA A 88 -5.09 -17.63 3.18
C ALA A 88 -5.82 -17.52 1.82
N LEU A 89 -5.09 -17.18 0.75
CA LEU A 89 -5.63 -17.10 -0.61
C LEU A 89 -5.68 -18.46 -1.32
N GLN A 90 -5.27 -19.55 -0.65
CA GLN A 90 -5.24 -20.91 -1.19
C GLN A 90 -4.38 -21.02 -2.46
N ARG A 91 -3.22 -20.34 -2.49
CA ARG A 91 -2.26 -20.33 -3.61
C ARG A 91 -0.99 -21.13 -3.32
N THR A 92 -1.10 -22.14 -2.46
CA THR A 92 0.04 -22.88 -1.94
C THR A 92 0.76 -23.71 -3.00
N ASP A 93 0.07 -24.08 -4.07
CA ASP A 93 0.61 -24.73 -5.26
C ASP A 93 1.60 -23.84 -6.05
N GLU A 94 1.48 -22.51 -5.91
CA GLU A 94 2.33 -21.53 -6.60
C GLU A 94 3.54 -21.08 -5.75
N ILE A 95 3.73 -21.59 -4.53
CA ILE A 95 4.80 -21.14 -3.60
C ILE A 95 6.18 -21.17 -4.25
N GLU A 96 6.54 -22.28 -4.92
CA GLU A 96 7.86 -22.42 -5.55
C GLU A 96 8.07 -21.41 -6.69
N ASN A 97 6.99 -21.06 -7.40
CA ASN A 97 7.06 -19.99 -8.40
C ASN A 97 7.32 -18.64 -7.73
N TYR A 98 6.62 -18.33 -6.64
CA TYR A 98 6.83 -17.10 -5.89
C TYR A 98 8.23 -17.02 -5.28
N LYS A 99 8.80 -18.13 -4.77
CA LYS A 99 10.21 -18.19 -4.33
C LYS A 99 11.18 -17.78 -5.44
N HIS A 100 10.99 -18.33 -6.64
CA HIS A 100 11.83 -17.97 -7.78
C HIS A 100 11.74 -16.48 -8.13
N LEU A 101 10.52 -15.94 -8.13
CA LEU A 101 10.26 -14.52 -8.37
C LEU A 101 10.91 -13.61 -7.32
N ILE A 102 10.75 -13.96 -6.04
CA ILE A 102 11.38 -13.24 -4.92
C ILE A 102 12.89 -13.30 -5.03
N LYS A 103 13.49 -14.44 -5.38
CA LYS A 103 14.94 -14.58 -5.57
C LYS A 103 15.49 -13.59 -6.61
N VAL A 104 14.77 -13.37 -7.70
CA VAL A 104 15.16 -12.38 -8.73
C VAL A 104 15.18 -10.96 -8.14
N LEU A 105 14.14 -10.60 -7.38
CA LEU A 105 14.01 -9.26 -6.78
C LEU A 105 14.94 -9.03 -5.59
N ASN A 106 15.16 -10.06 -4.78
CA ASN A 106 15.97 -10.00 -3.56
C ASN A 106 17.46 -10.13 -3.87
N GLY A 107 17.82 -10.83 -4.96
CA GLY A 107 19.21 -11.11 -5.35
C GLY A 107 19.88 -12.21 -4.52
N ALA A 108 19.14 -12.82 -3.58
CA ALA A 108 19.58 -13.91 -2.73
C ALA A 108 18.43 -14.92 -2.56
N ASP A 109 18.78 -16.13 -2.15
CA ASP A 109 17.78 -17.17 -1.86
C ASP A 109 16.90 -16.72 -0.66
N PRO A 110 15.57 -16.66 -0.81
CA PRO A 110 14.70 -16.31 0.30
C PRO A 110 14.68 -17.46 1.30
N HIS A 111 15.47 -17.35 2.37
CA HIS A 111 15.51 -18.33 3.46
C HIS A 111 14.16 -18.51 4.19
N VAL A 112 13.20 -17.61 3.94
CA VAL A 112 11.91 -17.55 4.60
C VAL A 112 10.81 -17.49 3.54
N LEU A 113 10.40 -18.67 3.06
CA LEU A 113 9.10 -18.92 2.41
C LEU A 113 8.71 -20.40 2.47
#